data_AF-A0A5C4LKG1-F1
#
_entry.id   AF-A0A5C4LKG1-F1
#
_cell.length_a   1.000
_cell.length_b   1.000
_cell.length_c   1.000
_cell.angle_alpha   90.00
_cell.angle_beta   90.00
_cell.angle_gamma   90.00
#
_symmetry.space_group_name_H-M   'P 1'
#
loop_
_entity.id
_entity.type
_entity.pdbx_description
1 polymer ?
#
loop_
_entity_poly.entity_id
_entity_poly.type
_entity_poly.pdbx_seq_one_letter_code
_entity_poly.pdbx_strand_id
1 'polypeptide(L)'
;MRLRRLLPVLGLLAWTGCAAAQETGPSRDAAGAWELALDSSFRRCGLMLAAEPGPVGQALRFPAGCRRALPVVNGIAGWRQEGGLIQLLDREGQPVLAFAAPDGDGPRSAEAAGGERYSLAPAGPRPAAAETPLVTPAALSTPPVPRDAWAGAPSTAAGVTGLYTLDRFVEKDVCRVMLQAGEAQVQEGCRDPGLALFDPTAWHYEAGRLVLVARRGHSVELIPVGEGRWRRDPEIGTTFVLRRVEP
;
A
#
# COMPACT_ATOMS: atom_id res chain seq x y z
N MET A 1 -30.86 63.64 -65.78
CA MET A 1 -29.90 62.52 -65.56
C MET A 1 -28.83 62.95 -64.56
N ARG A 2 -28.98 62.63 -63.26
CA ARG A 2 -27.90 62.56 -62.26
C ARG A 2 -28.39 61.70 -61.11
N LEU A 3 -28.00 60.42 -61.10
CA LEU A 3 -28.26 59.49 -60.01
C LEU A 3 -27.21 59.76 -58.92
N ARG A 4 -27.62 60.39 -57.82
CA ARG A 4 -26.74 60.75 -56.71
C ARG A 4 -26.62 59.54 -55.77
N ARG A 5 -25.41 58.97 -55.77
CA ARG A 5 -24.92 57.85 -54.98
C ARG A 5 -24.75 58.23 -53.48
N LEU A 6 -24.88 57.20 -52.63
CA LEU A 6 -24.27 56.96 -51.30
C LEU A 6 -25.09 57.27 -50.02
N LEU A 7 -25.56 56.17 -49.41
CA LEU A 7 -25.60 55.85 -47.97
C LEU A 7 -25.07 54.39 -47.86
N PRO A 8 -24.55 53.89 -46.71
CA PRO A 8 -24.44 54.49 -45.39
C PRO A 8 -23.03 54.44 -44.76
N VAL A 9 -22.84 55.26 -43.73
CA VAL A 9 -21.75 55.16 -42.75
C VAL A 9 -21.98 53.90 -41.92
N LEU A 10 -21.10 52.90 -42.07
CA LEU A 10 -21.03 51.75 -41.17
C LEU A 10 -20.11 52.14 -40.01
N GLY A 11 -20.70 52.40 -38.84
CA GLY A 11 -19.96 52.63 -37.61
C GLY A 11 -19.19 51.38 -37.20
N LEU A 12 -17.87 51.50 -37.10
CA LEU A 12 -17.02 50.46 -36.52
C LEU A 12 -17.35 50.30 -35.03
N LEU A 13 -17.99 49.19 -34.69
CA LEU A 13 -18.03 48.69 -33.32
C LEU A 13 -16.61 48.32 -32.90
N ALA A 14 -16.03 49.13 -32.01
CA ALA A 14 -14.79 48.79 -31.31
C ALA A 14 -15.08 47.60 -30.38
N TRP A 15 -14.63 46.42 -30.78
CA TRP A 15 -14.58 45.24 -29.92
C TRP A 15 -13.44 45.44 -28.92
N THR A 16 -13.76 45.99 -27.76
CA THR A 16 -12.96 45.84 -26.55
C THR A 16 -12.91 44.36 -26.21
N GLY A 17 -11.86 43.67 -26.66
CA GLY A 17 -11.55 42.32 -26.23
C GLY A 17 -11.32 42.33 -24.73
N CYS A 18 -12.31 41.86 -23.96
CA CYS A 18 -12.04 41.27 -22.66
C CYS A 18 -11.17 40.04 -22.95
N ALA A 19 -9.86 40.18 -22.72
CA ALA A 19 -9.00 39.03 -22.48
C ALA A 19 -9.62 38.32 -21.28
N ALA A 20 -10.37 37.25 -21.54
CA ALA A 20 -10.67 36.28 -20.50
C ALA A 20 -9.33 35.82 -19.98
N ALA A 21 -8.98 36.25 -18.77
CA ALA A 21 -8.05 35.49 -17.95
C ALA A 21 -8.68 34.10 -17.88
N GLN A 22 -8.17 33.18 -18.70
CA GLN A 22 -8.43 31.78 -18.52
C GLN A 22 -7.78 31.48 -17.18
N GLU A 23 -8.59 31.54 -16.11
CA GLU A 23 -8.32 30.79 -14.91
C GLU A 23 -8.13 29.37 -15.40
N THR A 24 -6.87 29.02 -15.60
CA THR A 24 -6.43 27.66 -15.81
C THR A 24 -6.64 27.03 -14.45
N GLY A 25 -7.90 26.74 -14.11
CA GLY A 25 -8.25 25.94 -12.96
C GLY A 25 -7.39 24.69 -13.07
N PRO A 26 -6.61 24.35 -12.03
CA PRO A 26 -5.61 23.31 -12.16
C PRO A 26 -6.31 22.03 -12.64
N SER A 27 -5.77 21.39 -13.68
CA SER A 27 -6.09 20.01 -14.00
C SER A 27 -5.95 19.22 -12.69
N ARG A 28 -7.09 18.80 -12.14
CA ARG A 28 -7.23 18.13 -10.83
C ARG A 28 -7.29 16.61 -11.00
N ASP A 29 -6.81 16.09 -12.13
CA ASP A 29 -7.01 14.69 -12.50
C ASP A 29 -6.14 13.73 -11.69
N ALA A 30 -5.08 14.23 -11.05
CA ALA A 30 -4.18 13.43 -10.23
C ALA A 30 -4.42 13.52 -8.72
N ALA A 31 -5.32 14.37 -8.25
CA ALA A 31 -5.61 14.44 -6.82
C ALA A 31 -6.29 13.15 -6.35
N GLY A 32 -5.79 12.52 -5.29
CA GLY A 32 -6.29 11.23 -4.86
C GLY A 32 -5.24 10.37 -4.16
N ALA A 33 -5.64 9.13 -3.88
CA ALA A 33 -4.79 8.15 -3.22
C ALA A 33 -3.90 7.45 -4.24
N TRP A 34 -2.61 7.37 -3.95
CA TRP A 34 -1.60 6.78 -4.81
C TRP A 34 -0.73 5.81 -4.02
N GLU A 35 -0.17 4.82 -4.69
CA GLU A 35 0.88 3.97 -4.15
C GLU A 35 2.19 4.24 -4.90
N LEU A 36 3.20 4.67 -4.15
CA LEU A 36 4.58 4.82 -4.63
C LEU A 36 5.34 3.54 -4.28
N ALA A 37 6.04 2.95 -5.25
CA ALA A 37 6.86 1.77 -5.06
C ALA A 37 8.26 1.96 -5.67
N LEU A 38 9.26 1.29 -5.09
CA LEU A 38 10.61 1.20 -5.66
C LEU A 38 10.71 -0.11 -6.44
N ASP A 39 10.88 -0.04 -7.76
CA ASP A 39 10.69 -1.17 -8.69
C ASP A 39 11.63 -2.35 -8.45
N SER A 40 12.84 -2.07 -8.00
CA SER A 40 13.85 -3.09 -7.67
C SER A 40 13.61 -3.77 -6.31
N SER A 41 12.51 -3.43 -5.64
CA SER A 41 12.25 -3.84 -4.27
C SER A 41 10.76 -4.07 -4.02
N PHE A 42 10.45 -4.35 -2.77
CA PHE A 42 9.08 -4.56 -2.30
C PHE A 42 8.61 -3.45 -1.37
N ARG A 43 9.40 -2.36 -1.34
CA ARG A 43 9.13 -1.18 -0.55
C ARG A 43 8.09 -0.36 -1.30
N ARG A 44 7.00 -0.07 -0.60
CA ARG A 44 5.88 0.73 -1.11
C ARG A 44 5.34 1.63 -0.01
N CYS A 45 4.71 2.72 -0.41
CA CYS A 45 4.10 3.70 0.47
C CYS A 45 2.82 4.25 -0.16
N GLY A 46 1.74 4.27 0.62
CA GLY A 46 0.53 5.01 0.26
C GLY A 46 0.73 6.51 0.45
N LEU A 47 0.51 7.27 -0.62
CA LEU A 47 0.52 8.73 -0.67
C LEU A 47 -0.90 9.26 -0.86
N MET A 48 -1.12 10.47 -0.37
CA MET A 48 -2.31 11.27 -0.63
C MET A 48 -1.89 12.56 -1.31
N LEU A 49 -2.17 12.67 -2.61
CA LEU A 49 -1.97 13.88 -3.40
C LEU A 49 -3.22 14.75 -3.23
N ALA A 50 -3.12 15.77 -2.40
CA ALA A 50 -4.25 16.61 -2.04
C ALA A 50 -4.34 17.84 -2.95
N ALA A 51 -5.56 18.28 -3.27
CA ALA A 51 -5.76 19.39 -4.21
C ALA A 51 -5.50 20.77 -3.56
N GLU A 52 -5.48 20.84 -2.24
CA GLU A 52 -5.17 22.06 -1.49
C GLU A 52 -3.70 22.46 -1.57
N PRO A 53 -3.38 23.75 -1.43
CA PRO A 53 -2.00 24.22 -1.39
C PRO A 53 -1.22 23.64 -0.21
N GLY A 54 0.04 23.29 -0.44
CA GLY A 54 0.99 22.84 0.57
C GLY A 54 2.10 23.85 0.82
N PRO A 55 3.11 23.51 1.63
CA PRO A 55 4.31 24.34 1.82
C PRO A 55 5.04 24.66 0.51
N VAL A 56 5.00 23.70 -0.42
CA VAL A 56 5.55 23.81 -1.77
C VAL A 56 4.54 23.16 -2.73
N GLY A 57 4.06 23.90 -3.73
CA GLY A 57 3.02 23.40 -4.64
C GLY A 57 1.73 23.01 -3.91
N GLN A 58 1.25 21.80 -4.16
CA GLN A 58 0.08 21.21 -3.52
C GLN A 58 0.48 20.29 -2.36
N ALA A 59 -0.43 20.10 -1.40
CA ALA A 59 -0.14 19.32 -0.20
C ALA A 59 -0.03 17.82 -0.54
N LEU A 60 1.08 17.21 -0.11
CA LEU A 60 1.31 15.78 -0.20
C LEU A 60 1.35 15.20 1.22
N ARG A 61 0.60 14.12 1.46
CA ARG A 61 0.55 13.46 2.78
C ARG A 61 0.90 11.98 2.68
N PHE A 62 1.51 11.47 3.73
CA PHE A 62 1.80 10.05 3.88
C PHE A 62 1.90 9.65 5.35
N PRO A 63 1.65 8.38 5.69
CA PRO A 63 1.85 7.86 7.05
C PRO A 63 3.31 7.96 7.50
N ALA A 64 3.53 8.10 8.81
CA ALA A 64 4.87 8.22 9.39
C ALA A 64 5.83 7.07 9.01
N GLY A 65 5.30 5.86 8.79
CA GLY A 65 6.08 4.69 8.40
C GLY A 65 6.71 4.77 7.00
N CYS A 66 6.19 5.62 6.11
CA CYS A 66 6.67 5.71 4.74
C CYS A 66 8.14 6.12 4.62
N ARG A 67 8.62 6.98 5.53
CA ARG A 67 10.02 7.41 5.56
C ARG A 67 11.02 6.28 5.79
N ARG A 68 10.59 5.21 6.48
CA ARG A 68 11.39 4.00 6.69
C ARG A 68 11.28 3.03 5.52
N ALA A 69 10.11 2.97 4.89
CA ALA A 69 9.87 2.11 3.73
C ALA A 69 10.64 2.63 2.51
N LEU A 70 10.50 3.91 2.19
CA LEU A 70 11.08 4.58 1.02
C LEU A 70 11.82 5.85 1.46
N PRO A 71 13.15 5.80 1.66
CA PRO A 71 13.90 6.97 2.13
C PRO A 71 13.78 8.22 1.25
N VAL A 72 13.46 8.08 -0.04
CA VAL A 72 13.24 9.20 -0.96
C VAL A 72 12.15 10.17 -0.49
N VAL A 73 11.12 9.69 0.24
CA VAL A 73 10.06 10.59 0.77
C VAL A 73 10.53 11.51 1.90
N ASN A 74 11.74 11.34 2.43
CA ASN A 74 12.30 12.31 3.38
C ASN A 74 12.59 13.67 2.73
N GLY A 75 12.90 13.67 1.43
CA GLY A 75 13.17 14.87 0.65
C GLY A 75 11.91 15.56 0.11
N ILE A 76 10.75 14.92 0.20
CA ILE A 76 9.51 15.41 -0.45
C ILE A 76 8.74 16.34 0.50
N ALA A 77 8.44 17.55 0.02
CA ALA A 77 7.69 18.58 0.76
C ALA A 77 6.34 18.93 0.10
N GLY A 78 6.10 18.51 -1.14
CA GLY A 78 4.85 18.77 -1.85
C GLY A 78 4.76 18.05 -3.18
N TRP A 79 3.73 18.39 -3.96
CA TRP A 79 3.56 17.86 -5.31
C TRP A 79 3.01 18.91 -6.28
N ARG A 80 3.13 18.64 -7.57
CA ARG A 80 2.58 19.45 -8.66
C ARG A 80 2.17 18.58 -9.84
N GLN A 81 1.11 18.99 -10.54
CA GLN A 81 0.78 18.46 -11.87
C GLN A 81 1.09 19.50 -12.96
N GLU A 82 1.81 19.10 -14.01
CA GLU A 82 2.13 19.97 -15.16
C GLU A 82 2.17 19.13 -16.44
N GLY A 83 1.38 19.47 -17.46
CA GLY A 83 1.46 18.82 -18.78
C GLY A 83 1.32 17.29 -18.75
N GLY A 84 0.56 16.74 -17.80
CA GLY A 84 0.39 15.30 -17.60
C GLY A 84 1.44 14.63 -16.69
N LEU A 85 2.52 15.36 -16.33
CA LEU A 85 3.51 14.93 -15.35
C LEU A 85 3.01 15.16 -13.93
N ILE A 86 3.18 14.15 -13.09
CA ILE A 86 3.03 14.28 -11.63
C ILE A 86 4.44 14.42 -11.06
N GLN A 87 4.72 15.55 -10.42
CA GLN A 87 6.03 15.88 -9.85
C GLN A 87 5.94 15.88 -8.33
N LEU A 88 6.83 15.14 -7.67
CA LEU A 88 7.03 15.20 -6.22
C LEU A 88 8.18 16.15 -5.95
N LEU A 89 7.93 17.16 -5.13
CA LEU A 89 8.81 18.33 -5.00
C LEU A 89 9.56 18.30 -3.68
N ASP A 90 10.79 18.82 -3.67
CA ASP A 90 11.53 19.12 -2.45
C ASP A 90 11.07 20.44 -1.80
N ARG A 91 11.81 20.90 -0.78
CA ARG A 91 11.49 22.14 -0.05
C ARG A 91 11.77 23.40 -0.88
N GLU A 92 12.61 23.28 -1.90
CA GLU A 92 13.02 24.33 -2.82
C GLU A 92 12.09 24.38 -4.05
N GLY A 93 11.15 23.44 -4.18
CA GLY A 93 10.24 23.34 -5.31
C GLY A 93 10.81 22.63 -6.51
N GLN A 94 11.96 21.96 -6.37
CA GLN A 94 12.55 21.16 -7.43
C GLN A 94 11.94 19.76 -7.48
N PRO A 95 11.79 19.16 -8.67
CA PRO A 95 11.27 17.81 -8.80
C PRO A 95 12.30 16.77 -8.31
N VAL A 96 11.96 16.07 -7.23
CA VAL A 96 12.69 14.88 -6.74
C VAL A 96 12.36 13.66 -7.59
N LEU A 97 11.08 13.52 -7.97
CA LEU A 97 10.56 12.48 -8.85
C LEU A 97 9.56 13.10 -9.82
N ALA A 98 9.71 12.86 -11.11
CA ALA A 98 8.81 13.35 -12.15
C ALA A 98 8.23 12.16 -12.93
N PHE A 99 6.96 11.86 -12.67
CA PHE A 99 6.25 10.74 -13.26
C PHE A 99 5.54 11.17 -14.54
N ALA A 100 6.01 10.68 -15.68
CA ALA A 100 5.34 10.90 -16.96
C ALA A 100 3.98 10.18 -17.00
N ALA A 101 3.12 10.58 -17.93
CA ALA A 101 1.95 9.79 -18.26
C ALA A 101 2.39 8.39 -18.73
N PRO A 102 1.68 7.32 -18.35
CA PRO A 102 2.04 5.98 -18.79
C PRO A 102 1.66 5.82 -20.28
N ASP A 103 2.41 5.01 -21.01
CA ASP A 103 2.14 4.70 -22.42
C ASP A 103 0.91 3.75 -22.61
N GLY A 104 0.25 3.34 -21.51
CA GLY A 104 -0.90 2.43 -21.48
C GLY A 104 -1.51 2.31 -20.07
N ASP A 105 -2.17 1.20 -19.75
CA ASP A 105 -2.84 0.97 -18.44
C ASP A 105 -1.88 0.66 -17.26
N GLY A 106 -0.58 0.89 -17.45
CA GLY A 106 0.48 0.61 -16.48
C GLY A 106 0.71 1.72 -15.45
N PRO A 107 1.48 1.43 -14.38
CA PRO A 107 1.89 2.46 -13.44
C PRO A 107 2.81 3.49 -14.11
N ARG A 108 2.72 4.73 -13.64
CA ARG A 108 3.63 5.80 -14.08
C ARG A 108 5.02 5.53 -13.52
N SER A 109 6.08 5.79 -14.26
CA SER A 109 7.45 5.55 -13.80
C SER A 109 8.28 6.84 -13.77
N ALA A 110 9.20 6.93 -12.81
CA ALA A 110 10.17 8.02 -12.68
C ALA A 110 11.51 7.47 -12.19
N GLU A 111 12.60 8.16 -12.53
CA GLU A 111 13.94 7.85 -12.02
C GLU A 111 14.37 8.97 -11.07
N ALA A 112 14.84 8.61 -9.89
CA ALA A 112 15.44 9.55 -8.95
C ALA A 112 16.85 9.95 -9.42
N ALA A 113 17.36 11.08 -8.96
CA ALA A 113 18.72 11.52 -9.26
C ALA A 113 19.82 10.49 -8.90
N GLY A 114 19.53 9.57 -7.96
CA GLY A 114 20.42 8.47 -7.59
C GLY A 114 20.37 7.23 -8.50
N GLY A 115 19.59 7.26 -9.60
CA GLY A 115 19.42 6.14 -10.55
C GLY A 115 18.39 5.08 -10.11
N GLU A 116 17.75 5.27 -8.97
CA GLU A 116 16.66 4.38 -8.51
C GLU A 116 15.37 4.65 -9.30
N ARG A 117 14.69 3.59 -9.73
CA ARG A 117 13.43 3.69 -10.47
C ARG A 117 12.22 3.46 -9.57
N TYR A 118 11.29 4.39 -9.62
CA TYR A 118 10.06 4.37 -8.85
C TYR A 118 8.85 4.28 -9.76
N SER A 119 7.84 3.55 -9.30
CA SER A 119 6.53 3.48 -9.91
C SER A 119 5.46 4.16 -9.04
N LEU A 120 4.51 4.82 -9.69
CA LEU A 120 3.38 5.49 -9.07
C LEU A 120 2.08 5.00 -9.72
N ALA A 121 1.28 4.29 -8.93
CA ALA A 121 0.00 3.74 -9.35
C ALA A 121 -1.15 4.36 -8.55
N PRO A 122 -2.35 4.56 -9.13
CA PRO A 122 -3.53 4.87 -8.33
C PRO A 122 -3.68 3.81 -7.23
N ALA A 123 -3.89 4.23 -5.98
CA ALA A 123 -4.19 3.28 -4.94
C ALA A 123 -5.54 2.63 -5.30
N GLY A 124 -5.54 1.32 -5.52
CA GLY A 124 -6.78 0.57 -5.75
C GLY A 124 -7.78 0.81 -4.61
N PRO A 125 -9.07 0.43 -4.77
CA PRO A 125 -10.07 0.62 -3.73
C PRO A 125 -9.52 0.07 -2.40
N ARG A 126 -9.23 0.99 -1.48
CA ARG A 126 -8.89 0.64 -0.12
C ARG A 126 -10.13 -0.08 0.42
N PRO A 127 -10.05 -1.32 0.93
CA PRO A 127 -11.18 -1.86 1.69
C PRO A 127 -11.50 -0.80 2.76
N ALA A 128 -12.75 -0.34 2.77
CA ALA A 128 -13.17 0.77 3.62
C ALA A 128 -12.62 0.53 5.03
N ALA A 129 -11.94 1.55 5.57
CA ALA A 129 -11.59 1.53 6.97
C ALA A 129 -12.89 1.23 7.72
N ALA A 130 -12.96 0.07 8.39
CA ALA A 130 -14.13 -0.33 9.14
C ALA A 130 -14.47 0.84 10.06
N GLU A 131 -15.59 1.50 9.77
CA GLU A 131 -16.20 2.43 10.71
C GLU A 131 -16.33 1.64 12.01
N THR A 132 -15.74 2.18 13.08
CA THR A 132 -15.80 1.58 14.41
C THR A 132 -17.24 1.17 14.68
N PRO A 133 -17.55 -0.14 14.76
CA PRO A 133 -18.93 -0.55 14.96
C PRO A 133 -19.33 -0.10 16.36
N LEU A 134 -20.42 0.66 16.44
CA LEU A 134 -21.15 0.80 17.70
C LEU A 134 -21.49 -0.62 18.16
N VAL A 135 -20.91 -1.02 19.29
CA VAL A 135 -21.10 -2.34 19.88
C VAL A 135 -22.59 -2.48 20.24
N THR A 136 -23.33 -3.17 19.40
CA THR A 136 -24.67 -3.67 19.73
C THR A 136 -24.51 -5.03 20.41
N PRO A 137 -25.41 -5.43 21.34
CA PRO A 137 -25.32 -6.72 22.04
C PRO A 137 -25.28 -7.96 21.13
N ALA A 138 -25.59 -7.81 19.83
CA ALA A 138 -25.43 -8.84 18.81
C ALA A 138 -23.95 -9.15 18.47
N ALA A 139 -23.00 -8.30 18.86
CA ALA A 139 -21.56 -8.47 18.61
C ALA A 139 -20.90 -9.57 19.45
N LEU A 140 -21.63 -10.20 20.39
CA LEU A 140 -21.16 -11.38 21.12
C LEU A 140 -21.48 -12.71 20.41
N SER A 141 -22.19 -12.65 19.28
CA SER A 141 -22.45 -13.83 18.46
C SER A 141 -21.68 -13.69 17.15
N THR A 142 -20.39 -14.00 17.16
CA THR A 142 -19.64 -14.22 15.92
C THR A 142 -20.32 -15.38 15.17
N PRO A 143 -20.90 -15.16 13.96
CA PRO A 143 -21.32 -16.29 13.16
C PRO A 143 -20.07 -17.12 12.82
N PRO A 144 -20.12 -18.46 12.92
CA PRO A 144 -18.99 -19.28 12.51
C PRO A 144 -18.68 -18.96 11.05
N VAL A 145 -17.44 -18.56 10.78
CA VAL A 145 -16.92 -18.46 9.41
C VAL A 145 -17.25 -19.78 8.71
N PRO A 146 -17.88 -19.76 7.53
CA PRO A 146 -18.21 -20.99 6.82
C PRO A 146 -16.96 -21.86 6.68
N ARG A 147 -17.07 -23.12 7.11
CA ARG A 147 -15.99 -24.12 7.12
C ARG A 147 -15.38 -24.36 5.73
N ASP A 148 -16.05 -23.92 4.67
CA ASP A 148 -15.59 -24.02 3.29
C ASP A 148 -14.46 -23.05 2.91
N ALA A 149 -14.09 -22.11 3.79
CA ALA A 149 -13.00 -21.15 3.55
C ALA A 149 -11.58 -21.67 3.89
N TRP A 150 -11.45 -22.86 4.49
CA TRP A 150 -10.17 -23.42 4.95
C TRP A 150 -9.79 -24.73 4.23
N ALA A 151 -9.94 -24.74 2.91
CA ALA A 151 -9.41 -25.82 2.08
C ALA A 151 -7.89 -25.97 2.33
N GLY A 152 -7.46 -27.12 2.88
CA GLY A 152 -6.06 -27.45 3.15
C GLY A 152 -5.61 -27.41 4.62
N ALA A 153 -6.52 -27.13 5.56
CA ALA A 153 -6.21 -27.23 6.99
C ALA A 153 -6.17 -28.70 7.46
N PRO A 154 -5.17 -29.12 8.28
CA PRO A 154 -5.15 -30.45 8.85
C PRO A 154 -6.39 -30.75 9.71
N SER A 155 -6.92 -31.97 9.66
CA SER A 155 -8.08 -32.37 10.46
C SER A 155 -7.77 -32.52 11.96
N THR A 156 -6.49 -32.68 12.31
CA THR A 156 -6.03 -32.90 13.69
C THR A 156 -4.74 -32.12 13.97
N ALA A 157 -4.49 -31.83 15.26
CA ALA A 157 -3.26 -31.20 15.70
C ALA A 157 -2.01 -32.01 15.30
N ALA A 158 -2.10 -33.35 15.28
CA ALA A 158 -1.01 -34.20 14.81
C ALA A 158 -0.57 -33.87 13.37
N GLY A 159 -1.51 -33.51 12.49
CA GLY A 159 -1.22 -33.10 11.11
C GLY A 159 -0.50 -31.75 10.98
N VAL A 160 -0.45 -30.96 12.05
CA VAL A 160 0.28 -29.68 12.15
C VAL A 160 1.71 -29.86 12.63
N THR A 161 2.07 -31.04 13.16
CA THR A 161 3.44 -31.30 13.59
C THR A 161 4.39 -31.36 12.39
N GLY A 162 5.62 -30.87 12.56
CA GLY A 162 6.65 -30.89 11.53
C GLY A 162 7.54 -29.65 11.52
N LEU A 163 8.44 -29.62 10.55
CA LEU A 163 9.30 -28.47 10.30
C LEU A 163 8.59 -27.47 9.40
N TYR A 164 8.73 -26.19 9.73
CA TYR A 164 8.18 -25.09 8.95
C TYR A 164 9.25 -24.07 8.64
N THR A 165 9.21 -23.51 7.43
CA THR A 165 9.95 -22.30 7.08
C THR A 165 9.05 -21.09 7.23
N LEU A 166 9.60 -20.01 7.75
CA LEU A 166 9.00 -18.69 7.67
C LEU A 166 9.48 -18.03 6.38
N ASP A 167 8.51 -17.73 5.53
CA ASP A 167 8.72 -16.97 4.31
C ASP A 167 8.24 -15.55 4.55
N ARG A 168 9.11 -14.57 4.29
CA ARG A 168 8.69 -13.19 4.07
C ARG A 168 8.22 -13.06 2.63
N PHE A 169 7.80 -11.84 2.29
CA PHE A 169 7.31 -11.57 0.94
C PHE A 169 8.28 -12.13 -0.09
N VAL A 170 9.59 -11.87 0.09
CA VAL A 170 10.59 -12.07 -0.98
C VAL A 170 11.74 -12.94 -0.55
N GLU A 171 12.08 -12.85 0.73
CA GLU A 171 13.01 -13.76 1.36
C GLU A 171 12.24 -15.01 1.78
N LYS A 172 12.60 -16.14 1.18
CA LYS A 172 12.08 -17.46 1.55
C LYS A 172 13.02 -18.10 2.54
N ASP A 173 12.47 -18.93 3.43
CA ASP A 173 13.24 -19.68 4.41
C ASP A 173 14.21 -18.80 5.22
N VAL A 174 13.66 -17.71 5.77
CA VAL A 174 14.45 -16.79 6.61
C VAL A 174 14.62 -17.32 8.02
N CYS A 175 13.72 -18.18 8.47
CA CYS A 175 13.76 -18.78 9.79
C CYS A 175 13.01 -20.11 9.74
N ARG A 176 13.42 -21.08 10.55
CA ARG A 176 12.73 -22.37 10.65
C ARG A 176 12.18 -22.58 12.04
N VAL A 177 11.01 -23.20 12.12
CA VAL A 177 10.33 -23.52 13.38
C VAL A 177 9.92 -24.98 13.34
N MET A 178 10.31 -25.73 14.35
CA MET A 178 9.85 -27.09 14.57
C MET A 178 8.61 -27.05 15.46
N LEU A 179 7.53 -27.71 15.02
CA LEU A 179 6.30 -27.91 15.81
C LEU A 179 6.22 -29.38 16.23
N GLN A 180 6.35 -29.64 17.53
CA GLN A 180 6.21 -30.97 18.15
C GLN A 180 5.00 -30.95 19.09
N ALA A 181 4.65 -32.05 19.76
CA ALA A 181 3.39 -32.20 20.52
C ALA A 181 3.11 -31.06 21.54
N GLY A 182 2.52 -29.95 21.09
CA GLY A 182 2.29 -28.72 21.86
C GLY A 182 3.48 -27.77 21.99
N GLU A 183 4.68 -28.17 21.56
CA GLU A 183 5.91 -27.38 21.68
C GLU A 183 6.31 -26.78 20.35
N ALA A 184 6.75 -25.52 20.39
CA ALA A 184 7.33 -24.84 19.24
C ALA A 184 8.80 -24.50 19.54
N GLN A 185 9.68 -24.71 18.57
CA GLN A 185 11.10 -24.38 18.73
C GLN A 185 11.64 -23.72 17.46
N VAL A 186 12.11 -22.48 17.61
CA VAL A 186 12.89 -21.80 16.57
C VAL A 186 14.22 -22.52 16.39
N GLN A 187 14.55 -22.83 15.14
CA GLN A 187 15.81 -23.48 14.80
C GLN A 187 16.96 -22.48 14.74
N GLU A 188 18.18 -22.98 14.90
CA GLU A 188 19.40 -22.19 14.77
C GLU A 188 19.49 -21.47 13.43
N GLY A 189 20.15 -20.30 13.42
CA GLY A 189 20.33 -19.52 12.19
C GLY A 189 19.08 -18.76 11.72
N CYS A 190 18.10 -18.54 12.61
CA CYS A 190 16.94 -17.70 12.33
C CYS A 190 17.37 -16.25 11.99
N ARG A 191 17.11 -15.82 10.76
CA ARG A 191 17.42 -14.46 10.26
C ARG A 191 16.24 -13.51 10.36
N ASP A 192 15.08 -13.99 10.80
CA ASP A 192 13.89 -13.15 10.97
C ASP A 192 13.85 -12.51 12.37
N PRO A 193 14.04 -11.18 12.49
CA PRO A 193 14.09 -10.52 13.79
C PRO A 193 12.74 -10.57 14.53
N GLY A 194 11.63 -10.62 13.81
CA GLY A 194 10.29 -10.67 14.41
C GLY A 194 10.02 -12.00 15.10
N LEU A 195 10.30 -13.11 14.42
CA LEU A 195 10.11 -14.45 14.94
C LEU A 195 11.16 -14.80 15.99
N ALA A 196 12.41 -14.36 15.82
CA ALA A 196 13.46 -14.52 16.83
C ALA A 196 13.11 -13.78 18.14
N LEU A 197 12.50 -12.59 18.06
CA LEU A 197 12.03 -11.86 19.23
C LEU A 197 10.76 -12.46 19.84
N PHE A 198 9.84 -12.94 18.98
CA PHE A 198 8.62 -13.61 19.43
C PHE A 198 8.94 -14.91 20.17
N ASP A 199 9.96 -15.66 19.74
CA ASP A 199 10.46 -16.89 20.36
C ASP A 199 9.30 -17.82 20.80
N PRO A 200 8.54 -18.38 19.83
CA PRO A 200 7.42 -19.27 20.15
C PRO A 200 7.95 -20.51 20.87
N THR A 201 7.36 -20.80 22.04
CA THR A 201 7.70 -21.97 22.86
C THR A 201 6.59 -23.02 22.90
N ALA A 202 5.36 -22.61 22.59
CA ALA A 202 4.21 -23.52 22.54
C ALA A 202 3.30 -23.20 21.36
N TRP A 203 2.43 -24.15 21.01
CA TRP A 203 1.37 -23.94 20.04
C TRP A 203 0.10 -24.72 20.38
N HIS A 204 -1.02 -24.24 19.85
CA HIS A 204 -2.32 -24.87 19.94
C HIS A 204 -2.97 -24.93 18.56
N TYR A 205 -3.80 -25.95 18.34
CA TYR A 205 -4.58 -26.07 17.12
C TYR A 205 -6.02 -26.40 17.45
N GLU A 206 -6.93 -25.51 17.04
CA GLU A 206 -8.35 -25.67 17.28
C GLU A 206 -9.13 -25.21 16.06
N ALA A 207 -10.07 -26.03 15.63
CA ALA A 207 -11.00 -25.71 14.54
C ALA A 207 -10.32 -25.04 13.34
N GLY A 208 -9.25 -25.62 12.79
CA GLY A 208 -8.61 -25.06 11.58
C GLY A 208 -7.62 -23.92 11.82
N ARG A 209 -7.42 -23.48 13.06
CA ARG A 209 -6.56 -22.33 13.41
C ARG A 209 -5.37 -22.79 14.23
N LEU A 210 -4.19 -22.32 13.84
CA LEU A 210 -2.93 -22.58 14.54
C LEU A 210 -2.55 -21.34 15.37
N VAL A 211 -2.44 -21.48 16.68
CA VAL A 211 -1.97 -20.42 17.57
C VAL A 211 -0.54 -20.72 17.99
N LEU A 212 0.38 -19.80 17.75
CA LEU A 212 1.73 -19.86 18.33
C LEU A 212 1.77 -19.00 19.58
N VAL A 213 2.43 -19.48 20.64
CA VAL A 213 2.55 -18.81 21.94
C VAL A 213 4.03 -18.55 22.23
N ALA A 214 4.38 -17.28 22.36
CA ALA A 214 5.68 -16.81 22.77
C ALA A 214 6.01 -17.22 24.21
N ARG A 215 7.30 -17.31 24.52
CA ARG A 215 7.79 -17.47 25.90
C ARG A 215 7.18 -16.47 26.90
N ARG A 216 6.91 -15.24 26.45
CA ARG A 216 6.32 -14.16 27.25
C ARG A 216 4.79 -14.20 27.33
N GLY A 217 4.15 -15.25 26.83
CA GLY A 217 2.69 -15.44 26.85
C GLY A 217 1.92 -14.71 25.75
N HIS A 218 2.59 -13.95 24.87
CA HIS A 218 1.94 -13.34 23.71
C HIS A 218 1.56 -14.44 22.70
N SER A 219 0.35 -14.37 22.16
CA SER A 219 -0.12 -15.31 21.15
C SER A 219 -0.25 -14.65 19.78
N VAL A 220 -0.08 -15.46 18.75
CA VAL A 220 -0.43 -15.09 17.38
C VAL A 220 -1.25 -16.19 16.76
N GLU A 221 -2.40 -15.81 16.23
CA GLU A 221 -3.28 -16.72 15.53
C GLU A 221 -2.92 -16.77 14.05
N LEU A 222 -2.89 -17.98 13.49
CA LEU A 222 -2.60 -18.25 12.10
C LEU A 222 -3.76 -19.02 11.46
N ILE A 223 -4.10 -18.61 10.24
CA ILE A 223 -5.13 -19.23 9.41
C ILE A 223 -4.52 -19.90 8.19
N PRO A 224 -5.12 -20.99 7.70
CA PRO A 224 -4.65 -21.72 6.54
C PRO A 224 -4.87 -20.90 5.27
N VAL A 225 -3.89 -20.94 4.35
CA VAL A 225 -3.96 -20.27 3.03
C VAL A 225 -3.63 -21.22 1.87
N GLY A 226 -3.68 -22.52 2.16
CA GLY A 226 -3.28 -23.61 1.29
C GLY A 226 -2.66 -24.73 2.11
N GLU A 227 -2.43 -25.89 1.50
CA GLU A 227 -1.89 -27.04 2.21
C GLU A 227 -0.53 -26.74 2.86
N GLY A 228 -0.44 -26.98 4.17
CA GLY A 228 0.76 -26.74 4.95
C GLY A 228 1.19 -25.27 5.02
N ARG A 229 0.36 -24.31 4.60
CA ARG A 229 0.68 -22.89 4.60
C ARG A 229 -0.26 -22.11 5.52
N TRP A 230 0.34 -21.30 6.37
CA TRP A 230 -0.35 -20.51 7.38
C TRP A 230 0.05 -19.05 7.26
N ARG A 231 -0.89 -18.12 7.43
CA ARG A 231 -0.62 -16.69 7.57
C ARG A 231 -1.18 -16.18 8.89
N ARG A 232 -0.67 -15.05 9.37
CA ARG A 232 -1.19 -14.36 10.55
C ARG A 232 -2.62 -13.85 10.33
N ASP A 233 -3.45 -13.92 11.37
CA ASP A 233 -4.78 -13.31 11.45
C ASP A 233 -4.95 -12.53 12.77
N PRO A 234 -5.37 -11.25 12.76
CA PRO A 234 -5.40 -10.36 11.60
C PRO A 234 -3.98 -10.12 11.05
N GLU A 235 -3.85 -9.76 9.77
CA GLU A 235 -2.56 -9.42 9.14
C GLU A 235 -2.01 -8.08 9.65
N ILE A 236 -1.55 -8.06 10.90
CA ILE A 236 -0.96 -6.90 11.57
C ILE A 236 0.57 -6.97 11.60
N GLY A 237 1.20 -5.83 11.36
CA GLY A 237 2.66 -5.69 11.33
C GLY A 237 3.27 -6.30 10.07
N THR A 238 4.48 -6.86 10.19
CA THR A 238 5.19 -7.45 9.04
C THR A 238 4.58 -8.80 8.68
N THR A 239 4.05 -8.91 7.46
CA THR A 239 3.46 -10.14 6.93
C THR A 239 4.48 -11.26 6.80
N PHE A 240 4.06 -12.49 7.09
CA PHE A 240 4.81 -13.71 6.81
C PHE A 240 3.85 -14.83 6.43
N VAL A 241 4.41 -15.86 5.80
CA VAL A 241 3.75 -17.15 5.60
C VAL A 241 4.61 -18.22 6.26
N LEU A 242 4.02 -19.01 7.13
CA LEU A 242 4.64 -20.22 7.68
C LEU A 242 4.29 -21.38 6.75
N ARG A 243 5.29 -22.01 6.13
CA ARG A 243 5.12 -23.07 5.15
C ARG A 243 5.79 -24.35 5.64
N ARG A 244 5.06 -25.46 5.60
CA ARG A 244 5.59 -26.79 5.97
C ARG A 244 6.69 -27.19 5.00
N VAL A 245 7.75 -27.76 5.54
CA VAL A 245 8.84 -28.39 4.78
C VAL A 245 8.77 -29.87 5.06
N GLU A 246 8.83 -30.68 4.01
CA GLU A 246 9.08 -32.10 4.16
C GLU A 246 10.51 -32.28 4.71
N PRO A 247 10.71 -33.22 5.66
CA PRO A 247 12.01 -33.50 6.24
C PRO A 247 13.03 -34.05 5.22
#